data_AF-C9RGD8-F1
#
_entry.id   AF-C9RGD8-F1
#
_cell.length_a   1.000
_cell.length_b   1.000
_cell.length_c   1.000
_cell.angle_alpha   90.00
_cell.angle_beta   90.00
_cell.angle_gamma   90.00
#
_symmetry.space_group_name_H-M   'P 1'
#
loop_
_entity.id
_entity.type
_entity.pdbx_description
1 polymer ?
#
loop_
_entity_poly.entity_id
_entity_poly.type
_entity_poly.pdbx_seq_one_letter_code
_entity_poly.pdbx_strand_id
1 'polypeptide(L)' 'MEDLWAKIGETAGRVYHLLEDGEKSLSQIERALRKEGYNSNIVKMAIGWLAREDKICVLKDEKKWTIKLKN' A
#
# COMPACT_ATOMS: atom_id res chain seq x y z
N MET A 1 6.76 -22.51 -2.93
CA MET A 1 6.21 -21.64 -1.88
C MET A 1 6.94 -20.29 -1.89
N GLU A 2 7.29 -19.79 -3.10
CA GLU A 2 8.08 -18.56 -3.32
C GLU A 2 7.19 -17.40 -3.84
N ASP A 3 5.94 -17.67 -4.20
CA ASP A 3 5.08 -16.72 -4.92
C ASP A 3 4.48 -15.61 -4.05
N LEU A 4 4.29 -15.84 -2.74
CA LEU A 4 3.58 -14.88 -1.90
C LEU A 4 4.41 -13.62 -1.65
N TRP A 5 5.72 -13.77 -1.41
CA TRP A 5 6.61 -12.64 -1.13
C TRP A 5 6.83 -11.81 -2.39
N ALA A 6 7.04 -12.48 -3.53
CA ALA A 6 7.11 -11.83 -4.84
C ALA A 6 5.83 -11.03 -5.12
N LYS A 7 4.65 -11.62 -4.88
CA LYS A 7 3.36 -10.95 -5.07
C LYS A 7 3.16 -9.74 -4.15
N ILE A 8 3.57 -9.84 -2.89
CA ILE A 8 3.52 -8.71 -1.95
C ILE A 8 4.47 -7.61 -2.41
N GLY A 9 5.68 -7.94 -2.85
CA GLY A 9 6.66 -6.98 -3.38
C GLY A 9 6.17 -6.27 -4.64
N GLU A 10 5.60 -7.01 -5.60
CA GLU A 10 5.00 -6.43 -6.81
C GLU A 10 3.83 -5.49 -6.44
N THR A 11 2.96 -5.93 -5.53
CA THR A 11 1.85 -5.11 -5.05
C THR A 11 2.37 -3.86 -4.31
N ALA A 12 3.48 -3.96 -3.58
CA ALA A 12 4.12 -2.83 -2.93
C ALA A 12 4.64 -1.80 -3.94
N GLY A 13 5.21 -2.25 -5.07
CA GLY A 13 5.56 -1.37 -6.19
C GLY A 13 4.33 -0.63 -6.74
N ARG A 14 3.21 -1.33 -6.92
CA ARG A 14 1.94 -0.70 -7.37
C ARG A 14 1.40 0.31 -6.35
N VAL A 15 1.43 0.00 -5.05
CA VAL A 15 1.05 0.94 -3.99
C VAL A 15 1.97 2.17 -4.00
N TYR A 16 3.28 1.98 -4.17
CA TYR A 16 4.24 3.07 -4.24
C TYR A 16 3.92 4.04 -5.38
N HIS A 17 3.75 3.52 -6.60
CA HIS A 17 3.37 4.34 -7.76
C HIS A 17 2.03 5.04 -7.57
N LEU A 18 1.05 4.38 -6.95
CA LEU A 18 -0.22 5.01 -6.64
C LEU A 18 -0.04 6.23 -5.71
N LEU A 19 0.93 6.19 -4.79
CA LEU A 19 1.21 7.27 -3.84
C LEU A 19 2.08 8.39 -4.44
N GLU A 20 2.66 8.23 -5.63
CA GLU A 20 3.37 9.29 -6.35
C GLU A 20 2.43 10.45 -6.72
N ASP A 21 1.14 10.16 -6.93
CA ASP A 21 0.09 11.17 -7.14
C ASP A 21 -0.28 11.96 -5.86
N GLY A 22 0.38 11.68 -4.74
CA GLY A 22 0.13 12.29 -3.43
C GLY A 22 -0.52 11.34 -2.43
N GLU A 23 -0.82 11.88 -1.24
CA GLU A 23 -1.34 11.10 -0.13
C GLU A 23 -2.72 10.50 -0.41
N LYS A 24 -2.93 9.26 0.02
CA LYS A 24 -4.19 8.54 -0.14
C LYS A 24 -4.56 7.81 1.14
N SER A 25 -5.85 7.66 1.36
CA SER A 25 -6.34 6.83 2.45
C SER A 25 -6.21 5.34 2.14
N LEU A 26 -6.12 4.51 3.19
CA LEU A 26 -6.09 3.05 3.04
C LEU A 26 -7.25 2.54 2.16
N SER A 27 -8.46 3.04 2.38
CA SER A 27 -9.64 2.63 1.61
C SER A 27 -9.56 3.06 0.14
N GLN A 28 -8.91 4.19 -0.19
CA GLN A 28 -8.68 4.59 -1.57
C GLN A 28 -7.68 3.66 -2.26
N ILE A 29 -6.60 3.28 -1.57
CA ILE A 29 -5.59 2.34 -2.09
C ILE A 29 -6.21 0.96 -2.32
N GLU A 30 -6.94 0.44 -1.32
CA GLU A 30 -7.65 -0.84 -1.44
C GLU A 30 -8.66 -0.83 -2.57
N ARG A 31 -9.43 0.25 -2.74
CA ARG A 31 -10.42 0.35 -3.82
C ARG A 31 -9.75 0.43 -5.20
N ALA A 32 -8.63 1.14 -5.34
CA ALA A 32 -7.89 1.22 -6.59
C ALA A 32 -7.37 -0.16 -6.99
N LEU A 33 -6.62 -0.81 -6.10
CA LEU A 33 -6.01 -2.11 -6.38
C LEU A 33 -7.05 -3.24 -6.47
N ARG A 34 -8.19 -3.15 -5.77
CA ARG A 34 -9.29 -4.12 -5.96
C ARG A 34 -9.86 -4.08 -7.38
N LYS A 35 -9.90 -2.92 -8.04
CA LYS A 35 -10.32 -2.82 -9.46
C LYS A 35 -9.35 -3.53 -10.39
N GLU A 36 -8.09 -3.62 -9.99
CA GLU A 36 -7.03 -4.35 -10.71
C GLU A 36 -6.96 -5.84 -10.32
N GLY A 37 -7.85 -6.31 -9.43
CA GLY A 37 -7.93 -7.72 -9.01
C GLY A 37 -7.09 -8.09 -7.78
N TYR A 38 -6.47 -7.13 -7.10
CA TYR A 38 -5.69 -7.40 -5.89
C TYR A 38 -6.59 -7.67 -4.67
N ASN A 39 -6.12 -8.54 -3.79
CA ASN A 39 -6.78 -8.86 -2.52
C ASN A 39 -6.38 -7.85 -1.43
N SER A 40 -7.35 -7.35 -0.65
CA SER A 40 -7.12 -6.40 0.45
C SER A 40 -6.05 -6.82 1.46
N ASN A 41 -5.91 -8.11 1.77
CA ASN A 41 -4.85 -8.59 2.67
C ASN A 41 -3.46 -8.43 2.04
N ILE A 42 -3.32 -8.69 0.74
CA ILE A 42 -2.06 -8.48 0.01
C ILE A 42 -1.72 -7.00 -0.04
N VAL A 43 -2.72 -6.13 -0.25
CA VAL A 43 -2.53 -4.67 -0.23
C VAL A 43 -2.02 -4.19 1.15
N LYS A 44 -2.61 -4.69 2.25
CA LYS A 44 -2.15 -4.35 3.60
C LYS A 44 -0.73 -4.85 3.87
N MET A 45 -0.39 -6.06 3.42
CA MET A 45 0.97 -6.60 3.53
C MET A 45 1.96 -5.79 2.68
N ALA A 46 1.56 -5.33 1.49
CA ALA A 46 2.36 -4.47 0.63
C ALA A 46 2.63 -3.10 1.27
N ILE A 47 1.64 -2.49 1.92
CA ILE A 47 1.82 -1.27 2.72
C ILE A 47 2.81 -1.53 3.86
N GLY A 48 2.67 -2.65 4.58
CA GLY A 48 3.62 -3.06 5.61
C GLY A 48 5.04 -3.26 5.07
N TRP A 49 5.19 -3.78 3.84
CA TRP A 49 6.47 -3.92 3.16
C TRP A 49 7.14 -2.57 2.91
N LEU A 50 6.39 -1.59 2.41
CA LEU A 50 6.91 -0.23 2.20
C LEU A 50 7.26 0.46 3.53
N ALA A 51 6.46 0.24 4.58
CA ALA A 51 6.74 0.77 5.91
C ALA A 51 8.02 0.16 6.51
N ARG A 52 8.26 -1.14 6.31
CA ARG A 52 9.51 -1.82 6.72
C ARG A 52 10.74 -1.22 6.03
N GLU A 53 10.59 -0.75 4.80
CA GLU A 53 11.66 -0.11 4.01
C GLU A 53 11.74 1.40 4.21
N ASP A 54 10.98 1.96 5.16
CA ASP A 54 10.92 3.39 5.48
C ASP A 54 10.51 4.29 4.30
N LYS A 55 9.79 3.74 3.31
CA LYS A 55 9.38 4.46 2.08
C LYS A 55 8.09 5.27 2.22
N ILE A 56 7.32 5.03 3.27
CA ILE A 56 6.01 5.66 3.48
C ILE A 56 5.84 6.16 4.91
N CYS A 57 5.04 7.21 5.07
CA CYS A 57 4.48 7.61 6.36
C CYS A 57 3.03 7.14 6.45
N VAL A 58 2.67 6.52 7.57
CA VAL A 58 1.30 6.10 7.88
C VAL A 58 0.79 6.95 9.04
N LEU A 59 -0.23 7.75 8.78
CA LEU A 59 -0.89 8.61 9.73
C LEU A 59 -2.26 8.03 10.06
N LYS A 60 -2.57 7.91 11.35
CA LYS A 60 -3.89 7.52 11.81
C LYS A 60 -4.58 8.73 12.45
N ASP A 61 -5.63 9.18 11.79
CA ASP A 61 -6.62 10.07 12.39
C ASP A 61 -7.81 9.22 12.89
N GLU A 62 -8.57 9.68 13.88
CA GLU A 62 -9.57 8.93 14.68
C GLU A 62 -10.12 7.62 14.06
N LYS A 63 -10.62 7.68 12.82
CA LYS A 63 -11.14 6.53 12.06
C LYS A 63 -10.50 6.28 10.69
N LYS A 64 -9.50 7.08 10.29
CA LYS A 64 -8.95 7.08 8.93
C LYS A 64 -7.44 6.90 8.94
N TRP A 65 -6.97 5.98 8.10
CA TRP A 65 -5.55 5.81 7.81
C TRP A 65 -5.20 6.57 6.54
N THR A 66 -4.26 7.50 6.63
CA THR A 66 -3.68 8.23 5.50
C THR A 66 -2.25 7.76 5.30
N ILE A 67 -1.90 7.47 4.05
CA ILE A 67 -0.59 6.97 3.65
C ILE A 67 -0.01 7.93 2.61
N LYS A 68 1.27 8.26 2.74
CA LYS A 68 2.01 9.09 1.79
C LYS A 68 3.44 8.58 1.63
N LEU A 69 4.07 8.88 0.50
CA LEU A 69 5.50 8.64 0.34
C LEU A 69 6.30 9.48 1.34
N LYS A 70 7.40 8.91 1.80
CA LYS A 70 8.38 9.61 2.62
C LYS A 70 9.36 10.30 1.65
N ASN A 71 9.50 11.61 1.80
CA ASN A 71 10.51 12.41 1.10
C ASN A 71 11.81 12.43 1.88
#